data_AF-A0A3N5FV63-F1
#
_entry.id   AF-A0A3N5FV63-F1
#
_cell.length_a   1.000
_cell.length_b   1.000
_cell.length_c   1.000
_cell.angle_alpha   90.00
_cell.angle_beta   90.00
_cell.angle_gamma   90.00
#
_symmetry.space_group_name_H-M   'P 1'
#
loop_
_entity.id
_entity.type
_entity.pdbx_description
1 polymer ?
#
loop_
_entity_poly.entity_id
_entity_poly.type
_entity_poly.pdbx_seq_one_letter_code
_entity_poly.pdbx_strand_id
1 'polypeptide(L)'
;RCSRLLVDPRGIERDDRIRYLRRTGVAVDPAAAWRGVAGPKGLPRETATRLTNALKKGCDSNAFRDQMTRRGFRPVWRSTTEFAAFMEVEDKRLGAVVQTAGMAKA
;
A
#
# COMPACT_ATOMS: atom_id res chain seq x y z
N ARG A 1 -13.75 2.89 7.82
CA ARG A 1 -13.11 1.54 7.88
C ARG A 1 -12.57 1.23 6.50
N CYS A 2 -11.31 0.86 6.41
CA CYS A 2 -10.62 0.77 5.12
C CYS A 2 -10.10 -0.65 4.86
N SER A 3 -10.16 -1.14 3.62
CA SER A 3 -9.62 -2.45 3.21
C SER A 3 -8.67 -2.24 2.03
N ARG A 4 -7.55 -2.99 1.97
CA ARG A 4 -6.39 -2.66 1.13
C ARG A 4 -5.98 -3.73 0.13
N LEU A 5 -5.51 -3.24 -1.01
CA LEU A 5 -4.66 -3.94 -1.98
C LEU A 5 -3.24 -3.33 -1.97
N LEU A 6 -2.28 -4.03 -1.37
CA LEU A 6 -0.87 -3.64 -1.45
C LEU A 6 -0.28 -4.05 -2.80
N VAL A 7 0.61 -3.21 -3.32
CA VAL A 7 1.64 -3.62 -4.27
C VAL A 7 2.90 -3.88 -3.47
N ASP A 8 3.42 -5.10 -3.52
CA ASP A 8 4.58 -5.52 -2.74
C ASP A 8 5.87 -4.72 -3.03
N PRO A 9 6.48 -4.05 -2.03
CA PRO A 9 7.77 -3.36 -2.19
C PRO A 9 8.94 -4.31 -2.43
N ARG A 10 8.83 -5.61 -2.14
CA ARG A 10 9.93 -6.60 -2.29
C ARG A 10 10.43 -6.76 -3.73
N GLY A 11 9.67 -6.30 -4.72
CA GLY A 11 10.14 -6.22 -6.11
C GLY A 11 11.24 -5.17 -6.30
N ILE A 12 11.13 -4.02 -5.64
CA ILE A 12 12.12 -2.94 -5.65
C ILE A 12 13.39 -3.38 -4.91
N GLU A 13 13.25 -4.12 -3.82
CA GLU A 13 14.39 -4.60 -3.02
C GLU A 13 15.28 -5.62 -3.74
N ARG A 14 14.74 -6.33 -4.73
CA ARG A 14 15.50 -7.32 -5.54
C ARG A 14 16.21 -6.69 -6.74
N ASP A 15 15.93 -5.45 -7.09
CA ASP A 15 16.58 -4.77 -8.21
C ASP A 15 18.05 -4.48 -7.88
N ASP A 16 18.97 -5.03 -8.69
CA ASP A 16 20.41 -4.89 -8.47
C ASP A 16 20.88 -3.43 -8.57
N ARG A 17 20.14 -2.55 -9.27
CA ARG A 17 20.43 -1.11 -9.33
C ARG A 17 20.14 -0.41 -8.01
N ILE A 18 19.06 -0.79 -7.34
CA ILE A 18 18.72 -0.29 -5.99
C ILE A 18 19.78 -0.76 -4.99
N ARG A 19 20.26 -2.01 -5.14
CA ARG A 19 21.34 -2.56 -4.32
C ARG A 19 22.66 -1.80 -4.55
N TYR A 20 22.99 -1.50 -5.80
CA TYR A 20 24.14 -0.68 -6.17
C TYR A 20 24.08 0.73 -5.57
N LEU A 21 22.96 1.44 -5.72
CA LEU A 21 22.77 2.80 -5.19
C LEU A 21 22.98 2.84 -3.67
N ARG A 22 22.42 1.87 -2.94
CA ARG A 22 22.62 1.76 -1.49
C ARG A 22 24.09 1.53 -1.14
N ARG A 23 24.80 0.68 -1.89
CA ARG A 23 26.24 0.45 -1.69
C ARG A 23 27.07 1.70 -1.92
N THR A 24 26.68 2.56 -2.87
CA THR A 24 27.35 3.84 -3.14
C THR A 24 26.94 4.96 -2.19
N GLY A 25 26.20 4.65 -1.11
CA GLY A 25 25.79 5.63 -0.11
C GLY A 25 24.56 6.46 -0.49
N VAL A 26 23.88 6.13 -1.59
CA VAL A 26 22.61 6.79 -1.96
C VAL A 26 21.49 6.12 -1.20
N ALA A 27 20.83 6.89 -0.32
CA ALA A 27 19.65 6.44 0.39
C ALA A 27 18.49 6.26 -0.60
N VAL A 28 18.05 5.02 -0.80
CA VAL A 28 16.89 4.70 -1.64
C VAL A 28 15.72 4.28 -0.76
N ASP A 29 14.73 5.14 -0.74
CA ASP A 29 13.42 4.88 -0.15
C ASP A 29 12.58 4.02 -1.11
N PRO A 30 12.18 2.79 -0.73
CA PRO A 30 11.32 1.96 -1.55
C PRO A 30 9.88 2.50 -1.53
N ALA A 31 9.63 3.58 -2.27
CA ALA A 31 8.31 4.14 -2.46
C ALA A 31 7.43 3.20 -3.30
N ALA A 32 6.74 2.28 -2.63
CA ALA A 32 5.74 1.42 -3.28
C ALA A 32 4.36 2.10 -3.26
N ALA A 33 3.84 2.41 -4.45
CA ALA A 33 2.49 2.91 -4.60
C ALA A 33 1.48 1.86 -4.12
N TRP A 34 0.56 2.28 -3.26
CA TRP A 34 -0.43 1.39 -2.66
C TRP A 34 -1.86 1.82 -2.92
N ARG A 35 -2.80 0.88 -2.79
CA ARG A 35 -4.22 1.10 -3.09
C ARG A 35 -5.08 0.66 -1.91
N GLY A 36 -6.02 1.49 -1.50
CA GLY A 36 -6.94 1.19 -0.40
C GLY A 36 -8.32 1.75 -0.66
N VAL A 37 -9.33 1.07 -0.12
CA VAL A 37 -10.73 1.51 -0.13
C VAL A 37 -11.07 2.02 1.25
N ALA A 38 -11.62 3.22 1.36
CA ALA A 38 -12.05 3.83 2.62
C ALA A 38 -13.56 4.09 2.61
N GLY A 39 -14.24 3.77 3.71
CA GLY A 39 -15.64 4.12 3.93
C GLY A 39 -15.82 5.39 4.80
N PRO A 40 -16.96 6.09 4.67
CA PRO A 40 -17.25 7.33 5.41
C PRO A 40 -17.30 7.14 6.92
N LYS A 41 -17.14 8.26 7.66
CA LYS A 41 -17.30 8.29 9.12
C LYS A 41 -18.75 7.95 9.47
N GLY A 42 -18.94 7.03 10.44
CA GLY A 42 -20.26 6.57 10.85
C GLY A 42 -20.84 5.41 10.03
N LEU A 43 -20.08 4.83 9.09
CA LEU A 43 -20.56 3.66 8.33
C LEU A 43 -20.98 2.51 9.27
N PRO A 44 -22.21 1.98 9.13
CA PRO A 44 -22.69 0.85 9.93
C PRO A 44 -21.73 -0.33 9.86
N ARG A 45 -21.53 -1.01 10.99
CA ARG A 45 -20.57 -2.13 11.10
C ARG A 45 -20.91 -3.24 10.11
N GLU A 46 -22.18 -3.54 9.93
CA GLU A 46 -22.64 -4.56 8.99
C GLU A 46 -22.26 -4.25 7.55
N THR A 47 -22.53 -3.03 7.08
CA THR A 47 -22.16 -2.57 5.74
C THR A 47 -20.65 -2.61 5.54
N ALA A 48 -19.87 -2.19 6.54
CA ALA A 48 -18.42 -2.25 6.49
C ALA A 48 -17.90 -3.70 6.37
N THR A 49 -18.50 -4.63 7.12
CA THR A 49 -18.14 -6.06 7.06
C THR A 49 -18.51 -6.65 5.70
N ARG A 50 -19.72 -6.39 5.19
CA ARG A 50 -20.15 -6.86 3.86
C ARG A 50 -19.20 -6.37 2.77
N LEU A 51 -18.83 -5.08 2.79
CA LEU A 51 -17.88 -4.50 1.84
C LEU A 51 -16.49 -5.15 1.96
N THR A 52 -15.98 -5.30 3.18
CA THR A 52 -14.66 -5.93 3.42
C THR A 52 -14.62 -7.36 2.89
N ASN A 53 -15.68 -8.13 3.11
CA ASN A 53 -15.77 -9.51 2.64
C ASN A 53 -15.85 -9.60 1.11
N ALA A 54 -16.64 -8.73 0.47
CA ALA A 54 -16.73 -8.67 -0.98
C ALA A 54 -15.38 -8.31 -1.62
N LEU A 55 -14.69 -7.30 -1.06
CA LEU A 55 -13.36 -6.89 -1.51
C LEU A 55 -12.33 -8.00 -1.34
N LYS A 56 -12.35 -8.70 -0.19
CA LYS A 56 -11.47 -9.84 0.05
C LYS A 56 -11.69 -10.94 -0.98
N LYS A 57 -12.95 -11.31 -1.23
CA LYS A 57 -13.29 -12.33 -2.24
C LYS A 57 -12.80 -11.94 -3.64
N GLY A 58 -12.92 -10.67 -4.02
CA GLY A 58 -12.37 -10.16 -5.28
C GLY A 58 -10.84 -10.24 -5.35
N CYS A 59 -10.16 -9.78 -4.29
CA CYS A 59 -8.69 -9.82 -4.21
C CYS A 59 -8.12 -11.24 -4.14
N ASP A 60 -8.90 -12.19 -3.60
CA ASP A 60 -8.52 -13.59 -3.49
C ASP A 60 -8.79 -14.39 -4.78
N SER A 61 -9.52 -13.81 -5.75
CA SER A 61 -9.78 -14.48 -7.02
C SER A 61 -8.52 -14.63 -7.86
N ASN A 62 -8.35 -15.81 -8.47
CA ASN A 62 -7.19 -16.10 -9.33
C ASN A 62 -7.14 -15.14 -10.53
N ALA A 63 -8.28 -14.86 -11.16
CA ALA A 63 -8.35 -13.91 -12.28
C ALA A 63 -7.78 -12.53 -11.91
N PHE A 64 -8.11 -12.02 -10.73
CA PHE A 64 -7.58 -10.76 -10.24
C PHE A 64 -6.07 -10.85 -9.95
N ARG A 65 -5.64 -11.90 -9.24
CA ARG A 65 -4.22 -12.10 -8.91
C ARG A 65 -3.35 -12.24 -10.14
N ASP A 66 -3.82 -12.98 -11.14
CA ASP A 66 -3.11 -13.19 -12.40
C ASP A 66 -2.99 -11.89 -13.20
N GLN A 67 -4.08 -11.12 -13.33
CA GLN A 67 -4.05 -9.83 -14.01
C GLN A 67 -3.12 -8.83 -13.33
N MET A 68 -3.15 -8.78 -12.00
CA MET A 68 -2.28 -7.88 -11.23
C MET A 68 -0.81 -8.32 -11.34
N THR A 69 -0.53 -9.62 -11.21
CA THR A 69 0.83 -10.18 -11.31
C THR A 69 1.43 -9.98 -12.70
N ARG A 70 0.65 -10.17 -13.77
CA ARG A 70 1.08 -9.91 -15.16
C ARG A 70 1.49 -8.45 -15.39
N ARG A 71 0.89 -7.51 -14.66
CA ARG A 71 1.22 -6.07 -14.72
C ARG A 71 2.36 -5.68 -13.77
N GLY A 72 3.06 -6.66 -13.19
CA GLY A 72 4.15 -6.44 -12.25
C GLY A 72 3.70 -6.06 -10.84
N PHE A 73 2.39 -6.08 -10.56
CA PHE A 73 1.87 -5.86 -9.21
C PHE A 73 1.81 -7.17 -8.44
N ARG A 74 2.34 -7.19 -7.22
CA ARG A 74 2.13 -8.31 -6.30
C ARG A 74 1.02 -7.93 -5.31
N PRO A 75 -0.21 -8.43 -5.50
CA PRO A 75 -1.34 -8.09 -4.66
C PRO A 75 -1.14 -8.70 -3.27
N VAL A 76 -1.16 -7.86 -2.23
CA VAL A 76 -1.21 -8.32 -0.83
C VAL A 76 -2.47 -7.76 -0.17
N TRP A 77 -3.28 -8.64 0.39
CA TRP A 77 -4.43 -8.25 1.19
C TRP A 77 -4.01 -7.95 2.63
N ARG A 78 -4.60 -6.91 3.23
CA ARG A 78 -4.49 -6.61 4.65
C ARG A 78 -5.87 -6.40 5.25
N SER A 79 -6.06 -6.84 6.48
CA SER A 79 -7.25 -6.58 7.27
C SER A 79 -7.42 -5.09 7.55
N THR A 80 -8.62 -4.71 7.99
CA THR A 80 -8.95 -3.33 8.33
C THR A 80 -8.03 -2.73 9.39
N THR A 81 -7.67 -3.52 10.41
CA THR A 81 -6.80 -3.08 11.51
C THR A 81 -5.36 -2.89 11.03
N GLU A 82 -4.84 -3.86 10.27
CA GLU A 82 -3.49 -3.79 9.69
C GLU A 82 -3.37 -2.62 8.71
N PHE A 83 -4.43 -2.31 7.97
CA PHE A 83 -4.42 -1.16 7.07
C PHE A 83 -4.45 0.17 7.83
N ALA A 84 -5.23 0.28 8.91
CA ALA A 84 -5.23 1.48 9.75
C ALA A 84 -3.82 1.76 10.32
N ALA A 85 -3.19 0.75 10.92
CA ALA A 85 -1.82 0.87 11.43
C ALA A 85 -0.81 1.25 10.32
N PHE A 86 -0.96 0.66 9.14
CA PHE A 86 -0.09 1.01 8.01
C PHE A 86 -0.28 2.46 7.55
N MET A 87 -1.52 2.98 7.51
CA MET A 87 -1.77 4.36 7.12
C MET A 87 -1.09 5.34 8.08
N GLU A 88 -1.13 5.09 9.39
CA GLU A 88 -0.44 5.93 10.38
C GLU A 88 1.08 5.94 10.19
N VAL A 89 1.66 4.80 9.81
CA VAL A 89 3.11 4.71 9.54
C VAL A 89 3.47 5.46 8.26
N GLU A 90 2.72 5.26 7.17
CA GLU A 90 3.01 5.95 5.92
C GLU A 90 2.75 7.45 5.98
N ASP A 91 1.72 7.89 6.71
CA ASP A 91 1.42 9.30 6.89
C ASP A 91 2.59 10.03 7.57
N LYS A 92 3.14 9.46 8.65
CA LYS A 92 4.34 9.98 9.31
C LYS A 92 5.55 9.97 8.39
N ARG A 93 5.77 8.87 7.66
CA ARG A 93 6.93 8.69 6.78
C ARG A 93 6.91 9.68 5.62
N LEU A 94 5.79 9.76 4.91
CA LEU A 94 5.61 10.67 3.78
C LEU A 94 5.54 12.12 4.25
N GLY A 95 4.92 12.40 5.40
CA GLY A 95 4.92 13.73 6.01
C GLY A 95 6.34 14.26 6.24
N ALA A 96 7.24 13.44 6.77
CA ALA A 96 8.65 13.81 6.94
C ALA A 96 9.36 14.06 5.60
N VAL A 97 9.07 13.24 4.58
CA VAL A 97 9.64 13.42 3.22
C VAL A 97 9.13 14.72 2.58
N VAL A 98 7.83 15.02 2.69
CA VAL A 98 7.23 16.23 2.13
C VAL A 98 7.79 17.49 2.81
N GLN A 99 7.98 17.47 4.12
CA GLN A 99 8.60 18.57 4.87
C GLN A 99 10.06 18.78 4.47
N THR A 100 10.86 17.71 4.42
CA THR A 100 12.29 17.80 4.06
C THR A 100 12.53 18.19 2.61
N ALA A 101 11.64 17.76 1.70
CA ALA A 101 11.73 18.10 0.29
C ALA A 101 11.15 19.48 -0.07
N GLY A 102 10.66 20.26 0.91
CA GLY A 102 10.07 21.58 0.66
C GLY A 102 8.79 21.54 -0.17
N MET A 103 8.13 20.38 -0.26
CA MET A 103 6.91 20.15 -1.03
C MET A 103 5.63 20.34 -0.18
N ALA A 104 5.77 20.85 1.04
CA ALA A 104 4.63 21.20 1.86
C ALA A 104 3.85 22.30 1.16
N LYS A 105 2.58 22.03 0.83
CA LYS A 105 1.68 23.05 0.30
C LYS A 105 1.53 24.13 1.36
N ALA A 106 1.76 25.39 0.97
CA ALA A 106 1.52 26.57 1.79
C ALA A 106 0.07 26.64 2.27
#